data_AF-A0A9D1QHS9-F1
#
_entry.id   AF-A0A9D1QHS9-F1
#
_cell.length_a   1.000
_cell.length_b   1.000
_cell.length_c   1.000
_cell.angle_alpha   90.00
_cell.angle_beta   90.00
_cell.angle_gamma   90.00
#
_symmetry.space_group_name_H-M   'P 1'
#
loop_
_entity.id
_entity.type
_entity.pdbx_description
1 polymer ?
#
loop_
_entity_poly.entity_id
_entity_poly.type
_entity_poly.pdbx_seq_one_letter_code
_entity_poly.pdbx_strand_id
1 'polypeptide(L)' 'MAEQSKKLVHRRFPLIVRILLFVYIAVIVFFVGLMIGFGILDNPIEVFRLETWEHIINLTKE' A
#
# COMPACT_ATOMS: atom_id res chain seq x y z
N MET A 1 -36.11 39.98 -2.64
CA MET A 1 -35.77 38.59 -2.24
C MET A 1 -34.69 38.12 -3.20
N ALA A 2 -33.41 38.26 -2.83
CA ALA A 2 -32.30 37.87 -3.70
C ALA A 2 -31.91 36.43 -3.35
N GLU A 3 -32.28 35.50 -4.22
CA GLU A 3 -31.84 34.10 -4.14
C GLU A 3 -30.31 34.04 -4.20
N GLN A 4 -29.71 33.71 -3.06
CA GLN A 4 -28.30 33.40 -2.93
C GLN A 4 -28.02 32.06 -3.62
N SER A 5 -27.79 32.11 -4.93
CA SER A 5 -27.31 30.96 -5.70
C SER A 5 -25.90 30.60 -5.21
N LYS A 6 -25.82 29.73 -4.19
CA LYS A 6 -24.58 29.14 -3.70
C LYS A 6 -23.86 28.52 -4.88
N LYS A 7 -22.79 29.18 -5.35
CA LYS A 7 -21.81 28.55 -6.24
C LYS A 7 -21.31 27.30 -5.53
N LEU A 8 -21.81 26.14 -5.95
CA LEU A 8 -21.27 24.86 -5.56
C LEU A 8 -19.87 24.79 -6.15
N VAL A 9 -18.88 25.25 -5.38
CA VAL A 9 -17.48 25.07 -5.70
C VAL A 9 -17.23 23.57 -5.68
N HIS A 10 -17.30 22.95 -6.84
CA HIS A 10 -17.01 21.54 -7.02
C HIS A 10 -15.52 21.37 -6.75
N ARG A 11 -15.13 21.03 -5.52
CA ARG A 11 -13.75 20.65 -5.18
C ARG A 11 -13.46 19.34 -5.91
N ARG A 12 -12.96 19.45 -7.14
CA ARG A 12 -12.63 18.35 -8.06
C ARG A 12 -11.59 17.36 -7.49
N PHE A 13 -10.86 17.76 -6.45
CA PHE A 13 -9.91 16.92 -5.74
C PHE A 13 -10.34 16.76 -4.28
N PRO A 14 -11.13 15.72 -3.97
CA PRO A 14 -11.41 15.36 -2.59
C PRO A 14 -10.11 14.95 -1.91
N LEU A 15 -9.85 15.50 -0.73
CA LEU A 15 -8.68 15.14 0.09
C LEU A 15 -8.61 13.63 0.32
N ILE A 16 -9.77 12.99 0.49
CA ILE A 16 -9.94 11.55 0.68
C ILE A 16 -9.37 10.75 -0.49
N VAL A 17 -9.62 11.16 -1.74
CA VAL A 17 -9.12 10.46 -2.93
C VAL A 17 -7.59 10.53 -3.00
N ARG A 18 -7.02 11.67 -2.62
CA ARG A 18 -5.55 11.84 -2.58
C ARG A 18 -4.91 10.97 -1.51
N ILE A 19 -5.54 10.85 -0.34
CA ILE A 19 -5.07 9.98 0.75
C ILE A 19 -5.15 8.51 0.33
N LEU A 20 -6.27 8.08 -0.26
CA LEU A 20 -6.42 6.71 -0.77
C LEU A 20 -5.38 6.38 -1.84
N LEU A 21 -5.10 7.30 -2.76
CA LEU A 21 -4.05 7.13 -3.77
C LEU A 21 -2.66 6.99 -3.13
N PHE A 22 -2.37 7.82 -2.13
CA PHE A 22 -1.10 7.76 -1.41
C PHE A 22 -0.92 6.44 -0.66
N VAL A 23 -1.96 5.97 0.04
CA VAL A 23 -1.96 4.67 0.72
C VAL A 23 -1.79 3.54 -0.28
N TYR A 24 -2.46 3.60 -1.44
CA TYR A 24 -2.32 2.60 -2.49
C TYR A 24 -0.89 2.48 -3.01
N ILE A 25 -0.24 3.62 -3.28
CA ILE A 25 1.17 3.66 -3.70
C ILE A 25 2.08 3.13 -2.59
N ALA A 26 1.84 3.51 -1.34
CA ALA A 26 2.63 3.05 -0.20
C ALA A 26 2.57 1.52 -0.04
N VAL A 27 1.39 0.93 -0.23
CA VAL A 27 1.20 -0.54 -0.20
C VAL A 27 1.99 -1.21 -1.33
N ILE A 28 1.96 -0.67 -2.55
CA ILE A 28 2.74 -1.21 -3.66
C ILE A 28 4.24 -1.15 -3.36
N VAL A 29 4.75 0.00 -2.91
CA VAL A 29 6.16 0.18 -2.58
C VAL A 29 6.58 -0.74 -1.42
N PHE A 30 5.70 -0.96 -0.44
CA PHE A 30 5.95 -1.91 0.63
C PHE A 30 6.14 -3.34 0.12
N PHE A 31 5.25 -3.82 -0.76
CA PHE A 31 5.41 -5.15 -1.36
C PHE A 31 6.65 -5.24 -2.24
N VAL A 32 6.95 -4.22 -3.03
CA VAL A 32 8.20 -4.17 -3.82
C VAL A 32 9.42 -4.20 -2.90
N GLY A 33 9.40 -3.46 -1.79
CA GLY A 33 10.46 -3.47 -0.78
C GLY A 33 10.63 -4.84 -0.13
N LEU A 34 9.52 -5.53 0.19
CA LEU A 34 9.55 -6.92 0.66
C LEU A 34 10.14 -7.87 -0.38
N MET A 35 9.73 -7.75 -1.65
CA MET A 35 10.27 -8.55 -2.75
C MET A 35 11.76 -8.29 -2.97
N ILE A 36 12.25 -7.05 -2.79
CA ILE A 36 13.68 -6.73 -2.90
C ILE A 36 14.44 -7.26 -1.66
N GLY A 37 13.87 -7.09 -0.46
CA GLY A 37 14.50 -7.54 0.78
C GLY A 37 14.60 -9.07 0.90
N PHE A 38 13.56 -9.79 0.49
CA PHE A 38 13.53 -11.26 0.47
C PHE A 38 14.02 -11.86 -0.85
N GLY A 39 13.94 -11.14 -1.97
CA GLY A 39 14.38 -11.63 -3.27
C GLY A 39 15.89 -11.83 -3.39
N ILE A 40 16.67 -11.33 -2.43
CA ILE A 40 18.10 -11.64 -2.29
C ILE A 40 18.31 -13.09 -1.85
N LEU A 41 17.33 -13.75 -1.21
CA LEU A 41 17.48 -15.12 -0.72
C LEU A 41 17.43 -16.17 -1.84
N ASP A 42 16.51 -16.05 -2.81
CA ASP A 42 16.50 -16.93 -4.00
C ASP A 42 15.47 -16.46 -5.05
N ASN A 43 14.19 -16.39 -4.67
CA ASN A 43 13.08 -16.03 -5.56
C ASN A 43 12.20 -14.92 -4.94
N PRO A 44 12.07 -13.73 -5.56
CA PRO A 44 11.32 -12.60 -5.00
C PRO A 44 9.81 -12.84 -4.87
N ILE A 45 9.28 -13.88 -5.53
CA ILE A 45 7.86 -14.27 -5.47
C ILE A 45 7.57 -15.11 -4.22
N GLU A 46 8.59 -15.75 -3.63
CA GLU A 46 8.40 -16.62 -2.47
C GLU A 46 8.01 -15.87 -1.21
N VAL A 47 8.25 -14.56 -1.13
CA VAL A 47 7.77 -13.72 -0.01
C VAL A 47 6.25 -13.75 0.14
N PHE A 48 5.51 -14.08 -0.92
CA PHE A 48 4.06 -14.24 -0.90
C PHE A 48 3.60 -15.64 -0.51
N ARG A 49 4.52 -16.62 -0.40
CA ARG A 49 4.21 -18.00 -0.01
C ARG A 49 4.25 -18.11 1.51
N LEU A 50 3.26 -18.80 2.08
CA LEU A 50 3.14 -19.00 3.53
C LEU A 50 4.31 -19.81 4.11
N GLU A 51 4.87 -20.74 3.35
CA GLU A 51 6.00 -21.58 3.80
C GLU A 51 7.28 -20.78 4.06
N THR A 52 7.52 -19.68 3.35
CA THR A 52 8.67 -18.79 3.59
C THR A 52 8.53 -18.12 4.95
N TRP A 53 7.32 -17.73 5.33
CA TRP A 53 7.03 -17.18 6.66
C TRP A 53 7.16 -18.24 7.76
N GLU A 54 6.72 -19.46 7.51
CA GLU A 54 6.93 -20.58 8.43
C GLU A 54 8.43 -20.83 8.66
N HIS A 55 9.23 -20.81 7.59
CA HIS A 55 10.68 -20.96 7.68
C HIS A 55 11.35 -19.82 8.46
N ILE A 56 10.97 -18.56 8.21
CA ILE A 56 11.50 -17.38 8.93
C ILE A 56 11.14 -17.43 10.42
N ILE A 57 9.88 -17.76 10.74
CA ILE A 57 9.41 -17.85 12.12
C ILE A 57 10.13 -19.00 12.83
N ASN A 58 10.35 -20.12 12.14
CA ASN A 58 11.10 -21.24 12.67
C ASN A 58 12.57 -20.88 12.92
N LEU A 59 13.23 -20.17 11.99
CA LEU A 59 14.59 -19.65 12.16
C LEU A 59 14.72 -18.67 13.33
N THR A 60 13.67 -17.91 13.64
CA THR A 60 13.67 -16.93 14.74
C THR A 60 13.38 -17.58 16.11
N LYS A 61 12.83 -18.80 16.12
CA LYS A 61 12.42 -19.51 17.34
C LYS A 61 13.53 -20.36 17.95
N GLU A 62 14.57 -20.68 17.20
CA GLU A 62 15.84 -21.24 17.70
C GLU A 62 16.76 -20.14 18.24
#